data_AF-A0A4Y2EBC6-F1
#
_entry.id   AF-A0A4Y2EBC6-F1
#
_cell.length_a   1.000
_cell.length_b   1.000
_cell.length_c   1.000
_cell.angle_alpha   90.00
_cell.angle_beta   90.00
_cell.angle_gamma   90.00
#
_symmetry.space_group_name_H-M   'P 1'
#
loop_
_entity.id
_entity.type
_entity.pdbx_description
1 polymer ?
#
loop_
_entity_poly.entity_id
_entity_poly.type
_entity_poly.pdbx_seq_one_letter_code
_entity_poly.pdbx_strand_id
1 'polypeptide(L)'
;MHLSKHNVSKAFYLRQMWFYNFGVHIVTESQVVPYFFTWTEDFASRGSNEVASSLLSLLEFNETLRSKDRLIILSDSCSGQKKNSTMLFLYQYLVLKGYFKVIEHKFPEVGDSYLDSDRDF
;
A
#
# COMPACT_ATOMS: atom_id res chain seq x y z
N MET A 1 0.39 18.93 -35.91
CA MET A 1 1.60 18.35 -35.27
C MET A 1 1.57 16.85 -35.51
N HIS A 2 2.40 16.35 -36.43
CA HIS A 2 2.41 14.94 -36.83
C HIS A 2 3.36 14.19 -35.89
N LEU A 3 2.81 13.40 -34.95
CA LEU A 3 3.64 12.60 -34.05
C LEU A 3 4.31 11.48 -34.87
N SER A 4 5.63 11.36 -34.79
CA SER A 4 6.37 10.24 -35.40
C SER A 4 5.81 8.92 -34.87
N LYS A 5 5.38 8.03 -35.78
CA LYS A 5 4.96 6.66 -35.44
C LYS A 5 6.17 5.87 -34.95
N HIS A 6 6.52 6.01 -33.68
CA HIS A 6 7.48 5.14 -33.02
C HIS A 6 6.86 3.74 -32.91
N ASN A 7 7.62 2.71 -33.29
CA ASN A 7 7.19 1.33 -33.09
C ASN A 7 7.08 1.08 -31.58
N VAL A 8 5.85 0.88 -31.09
CA VAL A 8 5.50 0.77 -29.66
C VAL A 8 6.38 -0.25 -28.96
N SER A 9 6.75 -1.34 -29.64
CA SER A 9 7.63 -2.38 -29.09
C SER A 9 9.03 -1.85 -28.80
N LYS A 10 9.66 -1.08 -29.69
CA LYS A 10 11.01 -0.53 -29.44
C LYS A 10 11.00 0.50 -28.31
N ALA A 11 9.97 1.33 -28.25
CA ALA A 11 9.83 2.32 -27.18
C ALA A 11 9.62 1.66 -25.81
N PHE A 12 8.89 0.53 -25.76
CA PHE A 12 8.67 -0.23 -24.53
C PHE A 12 9.97 -0.81 -23.96
N TYR A 13 10.80 -1.48 -24.80
CA TYR A 13 12.05 -2.08 -24.35
C TYR A 13 13.15 -1.06 -24.00
N LEU A 14 13.08 0.17 -24.51
CA LEU A 14 14.03 1.24 -24.19
C LEU A 14 13.57 2.10 -22.99
N ARG A 15 12.44 1.76 -22.37
CA ARG A 15 11.94 2.50 -21.21
C ARG A 15 12.80 2.19 -19.98
N GLN A 16 12.95 3.18 -19.09
CA GLN A 16 13.48 2.94 -17.75
C GLN A 16 12.57 1.96 -17.00
N MET A 17 13.17 1.04 -16.25
CA MET A 17 12.48 0.06 -15.43
C MET A 17 11.54 0.74 -14.43
N TRP A 18 10.33 0.21 -14.23
CA TRP A 18 9.48 0.69 -13.14
C TRP A 18 10.03 0.26 -11.78
N PHE A 19 10.18 1.24 -10.89
CA PHE A 19 10.46 1.07 -9.47
C PHE A 19 9.21 1.49 -8.70
N TYR A 20 8.66 0.58 -7.92
CA TYR A 20 7.46 0.78 -7.14
C TYR A 20 7.83 0.98 -5.67
N ASN A 21 7.15 1.93 -5.03
CA ASN A 21 7.25 2.21 -3.60
C ASN A 21 5.85 2.18 -2.98
N PHE A 22 5.70 1.45 -1.88
CA PHE A 22 4.53 1.44 -1.03
C PHE A 22 4.92 1.91 0.38
N GLY A 23 4.52 3.14 0.70
CA GLY A 23 4.75 3.75 2.01
C GLY A 23 3.63 3.45 3.00
N VAL A 24 4.01 3.16 4.25
CA VAL A 24 3.10 2.99 5.38
C VAL A 24 3.62 3.79 6.57
N HIS A 25 2.80 4.67 7.12
CA HIS A 25 3.12 5.40 8.34
C HIS A 25 2.40 4.75 9.51
N ILE A 26 3.19 4.29 10.48
CA ILE A 26 2.67 3.81 11.76
C ILE A 26 2.64 4.98 12.71
N VAL A 27 1.44 5.34 13.17
CA VAL A 27 1.22 6.41 14.14
C VAL A 27 0.76 5.78 15.46
N THR A 28 1.56 5.93 16.50
CA THR A 28 1.19 5.60 17.88
C THR A 28 1.30 6.85 18.75
N GLU A 29 0.81 6.79 19.99
CA GLU A 29 0.94 7.88 20.96
C GLU A 29 2.40 8.30 21.22
N SER A 30 3.35 7.37 21.04
CA SER A 30 4.76 7.57 21.36
C SER A 30 5.63 7.88 20.14
N GLN A 31 5.21 7.48 18.92
CA GLN A 31 6.06 7.59 17.74
C GLN A 31 5.26 7.61 16.42
N VAL A 32 5.85 8.29 15.44
CA VAL A 32 5.47 8.21 14.03
C VAL A 32 6.63 7.56 13.29
N VAL A 33 6.43 6.37 12.74
CA VAL A 33 7.49 5.60 12.06
C VAL A 33 7.06 5.28 10.63
N PRO A 34 7.78 5.80 9.61
CA PRO A 34 7.55 5.45 8.22
C PRO A 34 8.20 4.11 7.86
N TYR A 35 7.52 3.31 7.04
CA TYR A 35 8.03 2.09 6.44
C TYR A 35 7.81 2.14 4.93
N PHE A 36 8.85 1.79 4.17
CA PHE A 36 8.79 1.78 2.70
C PHE A 36 9.07 0.38 2.18
N PHE A 37 8.13 -0.13 1.41
CA PHE A 37 8.25 -1.39 0.69
C PHE A 37 8.52 -1.09 -0.77
N THR A 38 9.66 -1.52 -1.28
CA THR A 38 10.06 -1.23 -2.65
C THR A 38 10.28 -2.51 -3.43
N TRP A 39 9.91 -2.48 -4.71
CA TRP A 39 10.16 -3.57 -5.65
C TRP A 39 10.18 -3.04 -7.08
N THR A 40 10.81 -3.80 -7.96
CA THR A 40 10.93 -3.50 -9.39
C THR A 40 9.95 -4.35 -10.21
N GLU A 41 9.67 -3.93 -11.45
CA GLU A 41 8.71 -4.63 -12.33
C GLU A 41 9.11 -6.04 -12.74
N ASP A 42 10.39 -6.39 -12.64
CA ASP A 42 10.87 -7.76 -12.85
C ASP A 42 10.55 -8.68 -11.66
N PHE A 43 10.36 -8.12 -10.46
CA PHE A 43 10.05 -8.89 -9.26
C PHE A 43 8.55 -9.11 -9.08
N ALA A 44 7.76 -8.03 -9.16
CA ALA A 44 6.32 -8.12 -8.97
C ALA A 44 5.57 -6.97 -9.66
N SER A 45 4.26 -7.14 -9.81
CA SER A 45 3.39 -6.17 -10.46
C SER A 45 3.02 -5.01 -9.52
N ARG A 46 2.30 -4.01 -10.02
CA ARG A 46 1.81 -2.88 -9.21
C ARG A 46 0.40 -3.11 -8.65
N GLY A 47 0.10 -4.36 -8.30
CA GLY A 47 -1.23 -4.83 -7.94
C GLY A 47 -1.57 -4.73 -6.45
N SER A 48 -2.79 -5.16 -6.11
CA SER A 48 -3.29 -5.21 -4.73
C SER A 48 -2.65 -6.33 -3.91
N ASN A 49 -2.15 -7.39 -4.56
CA ASN A 49 -1.51 -8.51 -3.87
C ASN A 49 -0.16 -8.10 -3.28
N GLU A 50 0.61 -7.31 -4.01
CA GLU A 50 1.89 -6.78 -3.54
C GLU A 50 1.68 -5.85 -2.35
N VAL A 51 0.68 -4.95 -2.44
CA VAL A 51 0.29 -4.07 -1.32
C VAL A 51 -0.16 -4.88 -0.09
N ALA A 52 -1.00 -5.90 -0.29
CA ALA A 52 -1.46 -6.76 0.80
C ALA A 52 -0.32 -7.57 1.42
N SER A 53 0.60 -8.09 0.61
CA SER A 53 1.78 -8.82 1.08
C SER A 53 2.72 -7.91 1.87
N SER A 54 2.96 -6.69 1.41
CA SER A 54 3.76 -5.69 2.13
C SER A 54 3.14 -5.34 3.48
N LEU A 55 1.82 -5.11 3.51
CA LEU A 55 1.11 -4.82 4.75
C LEU A 55 1.10 -6.01 5.71
N LEU A 56 0.90 -7.23 5.20
CA LEU A 56 0.97 -8.44 6.01
C LEU A 56 2.34 -8.60 6.65
N SER A 57 3.41 -8.49 5.86
CA SER A 57 4.79 -8.52 6.35
C SER A 57 5.01 -7.47 7.44
N LEU A 58 4.55 -6.22 7.23
CA LEU A 58 4.67 -5.17 8.25
C LEU A 58 4.01 -5.57 9.58
N LEU A 59 2.78 -6.06 9.52
CA LEU A 59 1.98 -6.42 10.69
C LEU A 59 2.52 -7.67 11.38
N GLU A 60 3.10 -8.60 10.62
CA GLU A 60 3.81 -9.74 11.16
C GLU A 60 5.13 -9.30 11.83
N PHE A 61 5.94 -8.42 11.26
CA PHE A 61 7.22 -8.06 11.89
C PHE A 61 7.09 -7.00 13.01
N ASN A 62 6.02 -6.20 13.03
CA ASN A 62 5.88 -5.13 14.00
C ASN A 62 5.09 -5.57 15.26
N GLU A 63 5.83 -5.99 16.29
CA GLU A 63 5.25 -6.40 17.58
C GLU A 63 4.45 -5.29 18.26
N THR A 64 4.82 -4.02 18.05
CA THR A 64 4.10 -2.87 18.64
C THR A 64 2.67 -2.83 18.13
N LEU A 65 2.45 -3.09 16.83
CA LEU A 65 1.10 -3.17 16.27
C LEU A 65 0.35 -4.41 16.76
N ARG A 66 1.01 -5.57 16.86
CA ARG A 66 0.37 -6.81 17.35
C ARG A 66 -0.05 -6.74 18.82
N SER A 67 0.52 -5.83 19.60
CA SER A 67 0.09 -5.58 20.99
C SER A 67 -1.25 -4.84 21.10
N LYS A 68 -1.79 -4.31 19.99
CA LYS A 68 -3.00 -3.49 19.98
C LYS A 68 -4.20 -4.29 19.50
N ASP A 69 -5.32 -4.18 20.21
CA ASP A 69 -6.57 -4.86 19.84
C ASP A 69 -7.28 -4.25 18.62
N ARG A 70 -7.06 -2.95 18.35
CA ARG A 70 -7.75 -2.19 17.30
C ARG A 70 -6.74 -1.57 16.34
N LEU A 71 -6.94 -1.82 15.06
CA LEU A 71 -6.16 -1.23 13.96
C LEU A 71 -7.04 -0.30 13.14
N ILE A 72 -6.58 0.94 12.93
CA ILE A 72 -7.23 1.92 12.05
C ILE A 72 -6.31 2.17 10.87
N ILE A 73 -6.80 1.90 9.66
CA ILE A 73 -6.07 2.10 8.42
C ILE A 73 -6.71 3.28 7.71
N LEU A 74 -5.90 4.28 7.37
CA LEU A 74 -6.28 5.41 6.54
C LEU A 74 -5.59 5.25 5.19
N SER A 75 -6.38 5.26 4.11
CA SER A 75 -5.81 5.19 2.77
C SER A 75 -6.64 5.98 1.76
N ASP A 76 -6.02 6.37 0.65
CA ASP A 76 -6.75 6.91 -0.49
C ASP A 76 -7.69 5.85 -1.10
N SER A 77 -8.73 6.33 -1.80
CA SER A 77 -9.81 5.50 -2.36
C SER A 77 -9.43 4.73 -3.63
N CYS A 78 -8.14 4.48 -3.88
CA CYS A 78 -7.67 3.83 -5.10
C CYS A 78 -8.11 2.36 -5.16
N SER A 79 -9.08 2.05 -6.03
CA SER A 79 -9.66 0.72 -6.17
C SER A 79 -8.65 -0.34 -6.62
N GLY A 80 -7.72 0.03 -7.51
CA GLY A 80 -6.72 -0.91 -8.03
C GLY A 80 -5.75 -1.45 -6.98
N GLN A 81 -5.58 -0.77 -5.84
CA GLN A 81 -4.54 -1.12 -4.86
C GLN A 81 -5.07 -1.26 -3.44
N LYS A 82 -5.86 -0.29 -2.96
CA LYS A 82 -6.22 -0.18 -1.55
C LYS A 82 -7.71 -0.46 -1.30
N LYS A 83 -8.59 -0.16 -2.26
CA LYS A 83 -10.04 -0.39 -2.15
C LYS A 83 -10.50 -1.58 -3.02
N ASN A 84 -10.09 -2.78 -2.61
CA ASN A 84 -10.44 -4.04 -3.30
C ASN A 84 -10.65 -5.21 -2.31
N SER A 85 -11.13 -6.33 -2.84
CA SER A 85 -11.40 -7.55 -2.07
C SER A 85 -10.14 -8.19 -1.48
N THR A 86 -8.97 -8.04 -2.10
CA THR A 86 -7.70 -8.56 -1.56
C THR A 86 -7.41 -7.96 -0.18
N MET A 87 -7.58 -6.64 -0.03
CA MET A 87 -7.40 -5.97 1.27
C MET A 87 -8.44 -6.45 2.30
N LEU A 88 -9.70 -6.63 1.90
CA LEU A 88 -10.73 -7.16 2.78
C LEU A 88 -10.41 -8.59 3.26
N PHE A 89 -9.93 -9.46 2.38
CA PHE A 89 -9.53 -10.82 2.75
C PHE A 89 -8.31 -10.82 3.68
N LEU A 90 -7.35 -9.91 3.46
CA LEU A 90 -6.24 -9.72 4.39
C LEU A 90 -6.74 -9.33 5.78
N TYR A 91 -7.65 -8.35 5.89
CA TYR A 91 -8.20 -7.93 7.19
C TYR A 91 -8.95 -9.06 7.88
N GLN A 92 -9.77 -9.80 7.13
CA GLN A 92 -10.47 -10.97 7.66
C GLN A 92 -9.48 -12.03 8.19
N TYR A 93 -8.42 -12.32 7.43
CA TYR A 93 -7.37 -13.25 7.85
C TYR A 93 -6.71 -12.81 9.17
N LEU A 94 -6.37 -11.53 9.29
CA LEU A 94 -5.72 -10.98 10.50
C LEU A 94 -6.62 -11.08 11.74
N VAL A 95 -7.92 -10.84 11.58
CA VAL A 95 -8.90 -11.01 12.67
C VAL A 95 -9.04 -12.49 13.04
N LEU A 96 -9.15 -13.38 12.05
CA LEU A 96 -9.26 -14.83 12.29
C LEU A 96 -8.00 -15.43 12.94
N LYS A 97 -6.82 -14.86 12.64
CA LYS A 97 -5.56 -15.21 13.32
C LYS A 97 -5.48 -14.69 14.76
N GLY A 98 -6.41 -13.84 15.18
CA GLY A 98 -6.42 -13.23 16.51
C GLY A 98 -5.41 -12.10 16.68
N TYR A 99 -4.88 -11.53 15.58
CA TYR A 99 -3.93 -10.42 15.67
C TYR A 99 -4.62 -9.11 16.04
N PHE A 100 -5.87 -8.93 15.61
CA PHE A 100 -6.68 -7.75 15.92
C PHE A 100 -8.12 -8.19 16.21
N LYS A 101 -8.77 -7.54 17.17
CA LYS A 101 -10.20 -7.72 17.43
C LYS A 101 -11.05 -6.92 16.46
N VAL A 102 -10.57 -5.72 16.09
CA VAL A 102 -11.28 -4.79 15.22
C VAL A 102 -10.29 -4.15 14.25
N ILE A 103 -10.62 -4.19 12.96
CA ILE A 103 -9.89 -3.46 11.91
C ILE A 103 -10.88 -2.52 11.24
N GLU A 104 -10.54 -1.23 11.21
CA GLU A 104 -11.31 -0.21 10.52
C GLU A 104 -10.50 0.36 9.37
N HIS A 105 -11.03 0.26 8.15
CA HIS A 105 -10.43 0.88 6.99
C HIS A 105 -11.24 2.11 6.60
N LYS A 106 -10.65 3.28 6.76
CA LYS A 106 -11.25 4.59 6.49
C LYS A 106 -10.63 5.19 5.23
N PHE A 107 -11.48 5.83 4.44
CA PHE A 107 -11.09 6.58 3.25
C PHE A 107 -11.42 8.06 3.47
N PRO A 108 -10.54 9.00 3.06
CA PRO A 108 -10.81 10.42 3.19
C PRO A 108 -11.99 10.83 2.28
N GLU A 109 -12.76 11.81 2.74
CA GLU A 109 -13.81 12.44 1.94
C GLU A 109 -13.22 13.39 0.90
N VAL A 110 -14.00 13.70 -0.15
CA VAL A 110 -13.56 14.58 -1.24
C VAL A 110 -13.31 15.99 -0.68
N GLY A 111 -12.04 16.37 -0.55
CA GLY A 111 -11.61 17.64 0.07
C GLY A 111 -10.40 17.45 0.97
N ASP A 112 -10.29 16.31 1.65
CA ASP A 112 -9.19 15.93 2.55
C ASP A 112 -8.17 15.03 1.84
N SER A 113 -7.81 15.41 0.61
CA SER A 113 -7.11 14.52 -0.33
C SER A 113 -5.62 14.32 -0.03
N TYR A 114 -5.08 15.02 0.95
CA TYR A 114 -3.66 15.02 1.29
C TYR A 114 -3.43 14.24 2.58
N LEU A 115 -2.85 13.05 2.47
CA LEU A 115 -2.36 12.29 3.62
C LEU A 115 -0.94 12.77 3.93
N ASP A 116 -0.56 12.79 5.21
CA ASP A 116 0.83 13.13 5.58
C ASP A 116 1.85 12.15 4.98
N SER A 117 1.43 10.92 4.70
CA SER A 117 2.20 9.92 3.97
C SER A 117 2.55 10.32 2.53
N ASP A 118 1.86 11.30 1.93
CA ASP A 118 2.13 11.75 0.57
C ASP A 118 3.33 12.71 0.48
N ARG A 119 3.94 13.09 1.62
CA ARG A 119 5.09 13.99 1.68
C ARG A 119 6.43 13.28 1.90
N ASP A 120 6.40 12.00 2.26
CA ASP A 120 7.59 11.20 2.54
C ASP A 120 7.77 10.14 1.44
N PHE A 121 8.96 10.13 0.81
CA PHE A 121 9.30 9.28 -0.35
C PHE A 121 10.59 8.49 -0.15
#